data_AF-A0A9P1MF52-F1
#
_entry.id   AF-A0A9P1MF52-F1
#
_cell.length_a   1.000
_cell.length_b   1.000
_cell.length_c   1.000
_cell.angle_alpha   90.00
_cell.angle_beta   90.00
_cell.angle_gamma   90.00
#
_symmetry.space_group_name_H-M   'P 1'
#
loop_
_entity.id
_entity.type
_entity.pdbx_description
1 polymer ?
#
loop_
_entity_poly.entity_id
_entity_poly.type
_entity_poly.pdbx_seq_one_letter_code
_entity_poly.pdbx_strand_id
1 'polypeptide(L)'
;MRANFRYGSKSPPAANKFCVGAILVDEDTGQILSSGYSLEYPRDYKGDRGTTHAEQCCLIKISDEYGLPEERLGEVLPPNTVLYTTMEPCNDRLSGNKTCAARIVGLKGAIKKVYVGIREPSTFIANNDGQERIEQAGVKVVPDLRREKTNSRAFEERPDSTEYLRFGTTNLDPAVLKHLPPKCKVVSTEAHGPIAWGKFESVVDTAFFLCEFREMTDDMPEPEKFAASLSKLHQKSVSPNGKFGFEVPTYAGNLPQYVSWEDSWEVFFTKSLKNALDLFKRTSIPGGEPLVFDACCFYAHHEYEFGQWMPACNRFDTNYIEKYNSFVPVSAPEVDFQGRLNLYRLRFDTHVAALFHENETLRQQVVDVMRKLVDEYGKAN
;
A
#
# COMPACT_ATOMS: atom_id res chain seq x y z
N MET A 1 6.92 -11.76 10.79
CA MET A 1 6.13 -10.80 9.96
C MET A 1 6.91 -9.67 9.28
N ARG A 2 7.70 -8.83 9.96
CA ARG A 2 8.41 -7.70 9.30
C ARG A 2 9.38 -8.13 8.18
N ALA A 3 10.07 -9.26 8.34
CA ALA A 3 10.89 -9.85 7.28
C ALA A 3 10.07 -10.28 6.06
N ASN A 4 8.82 -10.71 6.27
CA ASN A 4 7.94 -11.22 5.22
C ASN A 4 7.54 -10.13 4.20
N PHE A 5 7.33 -8.90 4.65
CA PHE A 5 7.07 -7.75 3.77
C PHE A 5 8.23 -7.45 2.81
N ARG A 6 9.49 -7.72 3.21
CA ARG A 6 10.67 -7.56 2.34
C ARG A 6 10.72 -8.58 1.20
N TYR A 7 10.06 -9.73 1.37
CA TYR A 7 9.92 -10.72 0.29
C TYR A 7 8.73 -10.35 -0.60
N GLY A 8 7.62 -9.88 -0.03
CA GLY A 8 6.50 -9.34 -0.81
C GLY A 8 6.90 -8.21 -1.76
N SER A 9 7.83 -7.33 -1.36
CA SER A 9 8.36 -6.25 -2.23
C SER A 9 9.21 -6.73 -3.41
N LYS A 10 9.57 -8.02 -3.47
CA LYS A 10 10.24 -8.63 -4.64
C LYS A 10 9.26 -9.14 -5.69
N SER A 11 7.97 -9.24 -5.34
CA SER A 11 6.93 -9.61 -6.30
C SER A 11 6.73 -8.48 -7.31
N PRO A 12 6.77 -8.74 -8.63
CA PRO A 12 6.51 -7.71 -9.63
C PRO A 12 5.06 -7.20 -9.48
N PRO A 13 4.84 -5.88 -9.30
CA PRO A 13 3.49 -5.34 -9.19
C PRO A 13 2.71 -5.59 -10.49
N ALA A 14 1.42 -5.92 -10.37
CA ALA A 14 0.50 -5.99 -11.51
C ALA A 14 -0.91 -5.59 -11.06
N ALA A 15 -1.68 -5.01 -11.98
CA ALA A 15 -2.99 -4.42 -11.68
C ALA A 15 -4.06 -5.43 -11.22
N ASN A 16 -3.86 -6.73 -11.49
CA ASN A 16 -4.83 -7.79 -11.24
C ASN A 16 -4.40 -8.79 -10.15
N LYS A 17 -3.41 -8.45 -9.32
CA LYS A 17 -2.93 -9.34 -8.25
C LYS A 17 -2.31 -8.56 -7.10
N PHE A 18 -2.28 -9.18 -5.93
CA PHE A 18 -1.55 -8.65 -4.78
C PHE A 18 -0.09 -9.12 -4.77
N CYS A 19 0.80 -8.24 -4.32
CA CYS A 19 2.18 -8.60 -4.01
C CYS A 19 2.21 -9.30 -2.65
N VAL A 20 2.30 -10.63 -2.65
CA VAL A 20 2.27 -11.45 -1.43
C VAL A 20 3.67 -11.99 -1.15
N GLY A 21 4.07 -12.00 0.13
CA GLY A 21 5.25 -12.68 0.63
C GLY A 21 4.86 -13.74 1.66
N ALA A 22 5.60 -14.85 1.70
CA ALA A 22 5.46 -15.88 2.71
C ALA A 22 6.83 -16.38 3.21
N ILE A 23 6.88 -16.85 4.46
CA ILE A 23 8.04 -17.54 5.04
C ILE A 23 7.59 -18.73 5.89
N LEU A 24 8.28 -19.86 5.73
CA LEU A 24 8.21 -21.00 6.64
C LEU A 24 9.30 -20.84 7.70
N VAL A 25 8.93 -21.05 8.96
CA VAL A 25 9.80 -20.83 10.11
C VAL A 25 9.69 -22.01 11.06
N ASP A 26 10.81 -22.48 11.57
CA ASP A 26 10.84 -23.31 12.77
C ASP A 26 10.61 -22.41 13.98
N GLU A 27 9.46 -22.53 14.64
CA GLU A 27 9.07 -21.63 15.72
C GLU A 27 9.90 -21.81 16.98
N ASP A 28 10.51 -22.99 17.19
CA ASP A 28 11.35 -23.25 18.37
C ASP A 28 12.68 -22.50 18.28
N THR A 29 13.26 -22.41 17.07
CA THR A 29 14.57 -21.79 16.84
C THR A 29 14.47 -20.39 16.25
N GLY A 30 13.33 -20.03 15.68
CA GLY A 30 13.14 -18.81 14.88
C GLY A 30 13.83 -18.86 13.51
N GLN A 31 14.35 -20.03 13.10
CA GLN A 31 15.03 -20.18 11.82
C GLN A 31 14.04 -20.13 10.66
N ILE A 32 14.34 -19.30 9.64
CA ILE A 32 13.60 -19.30 8.38
C ILE A 32 14.03 -20.53 7.58
N LEU A 33 13.10 -21.46 7.37
CA LEU A 33 13.29 -22.69 6.62
C LEU A 33 13.17 -22.44 5.12
N SER A 34 12.22 -21.59 4.73
CA SER A 34 11.99 -21.21 3.34
C SER A 34 11.29 -19.86 3.27
N SER A 35 11.42 -19.20 2.13
CA SER A 35 10.73 -17.94 1.84
C SER A 35 10.14 -17.99 0.44
N GLY A 36 9.13 -17.18 0.16
CA GLY A 36 8.47 -17.16 -1.13
C GLY A 36 7.81 -15.82 -1.40
N TYR A 37 7.65 -15.47 -2.67
CA TYR A 37 6.85 -14.34 -3.10
C TYR A 37 6.06 -14.66 -4.37
N SER A 38 4.94 -13.97 -4.59
CA SER A 38 4.11 -14.22 -5.77
C SER A 38 4.90 -13.97 -7.07
N LEU A 39 4.76 -14.89 -8.03
CA LEU A 39 5.52 -14.94 -9.30
C LEU A 39 7.02 -15.21 -9.17
N GLU A 40 7.49 -15.80 -8.08
CA GLU A 40 8.91 -16.15 -7.98
C GLU A 40 9.34 -17.19 -9.02
N TYR A 41 8.44 -18.09 -9.42
CA TYR A 41 8.67 -19.08 -10.46
C TYR A 41 7.91 -18.77 -11.75
N PRO A 42 8.40 -19.26 -12.93
CA PRO A 42 7.70 -19.13 -14.20
C PRO A 42 6.26 -19.64 -14.17
N ARG A 43 5.44 -19.15 -15.10
CA ARG A 43 4.09 -19.65 -15.29
C ARG A 43 4.11 -21.16 -15.63
N ASP A 44 3.12 -21.88 -15.14
CA ASP A 44 2.94 -23.32 -15.37
C ASP A 44 4.09 -24.18 -14.83
N TYR A 45 4.77 -23.68 -13.79
CA TYR A 45 5.94 -24.33 -13.19
C TYR A 45 5.63 -25.78 -12.76
N LYS A 46 6.45 -26.73 -13.24
CA LYS A 46 6.31 -28.18 -12.96
C LYS A 46 4.90 -28.73 -13.23
N GLY A 47 4.24 -28.23 -14.28
CA GLY A 47 2.91 -28.70 -14.70
C GLY A 47 1.76 -28.07 -13.92
N ASP A 48 2.07 -27.13 -13.04
CA ASP A 48 1.09 -26.51 -12.17
C ASP A 48 0.52 -25.22 -12.78
N ARG A 49 -0.66 -25.33 -13.38
CA ARG A 49 -1.21 -24.29 -14.27
C ARG A 49 -1.40 -22.94 -13.57
N GLY A 50 -1.00 -21.88 -14.25
CA GLY A 50 -1.09 -20.51 -13.76
C GLY A 50 0.20 -20.03 -13.10
N THR A 51 0.05 -19.11 -12.18
CA THR A 51 1.19 -18.45 -11.52
C THR A 51 1.38 -18.97 -10.10
N THR A 52 2.62 -18.95 -9.63
CA THR A 52 2.96 -19.39 -8.27
C THR A 52 2.63 -18.30 -7.24
N HIS A 53 1.98 -18.70 -6.14
CA HIS A 53 1.76 -17.83 -4.98
C HIS A 53 2.91 -17.95 -3.97
N ALA A 54 3.02 -17.00 -3.06
CA ALA A 54 4.11 -16.94 -2.11
C ALA A 54 4.22 -18.18 -1.20
N GLU A 55 3.08 -18.68 -0.70
CA GLU A 55 2.99 -19.87 0.14
C GLU A 55 3.44 -21.11 -0.65
N GLN A 56 2.97 -21.21 -1.90
CA GLN A 56 3.37 -22.27 -2.82
C GLN A 56 4.87 -22.25 -3.10
N CYS A 57 5.46 -21.07 -3.31
CA CYS A 57 6.90 -20.94 -3.54
C CYS A 57 7.73 -21.44 -2.35
N CYS A 58 7.24 -21.25 -1.12
CA CYS A 58 7.90 -21.80 0.07
C CYS A 58 7.98 -23.33 0.03
N LEU A 59 6.86 -23.98 -0.35
CA LEU A 59 6.75 -25.44 -0.42
C LEU A 59 7.56 -26.02 -1.58
N ILE A 60 7.55 -25.38 -2.75
CA ILE A 60 8.37 -25.77 -3.92
C ILE A 60 9.85 -25.86 -3.52
N LYS A 61 10.37 -24.88 -2.80
CA LYS A 61 11.80 -24.87 -2.41
C LYS A 61 12.18 -26.04 -1.52
N ILE A 62 11.36 -26.38 -0.52
CA ILE A 62 11.62 -27.55 0.33
C ILE A 62 11.43 -28.84 -0.47
N SER A 63 10.43 -28.90 -1.35
CA SER A 63 10.23 -30.05 -2.26
C SER A 63 11.45 -30.30 -3.13
N ASP A 64 12.02 -29.25 -3.71
CA ASP A 64 13.20 -29.31 -4.56
C ASP A 64 14.47 -29.67 -3.78
N GLU A 65 14.64 -29.09 -2.58
CA GLU A 65 15.80 -29.34 -1.72
C GLU A 65 15.86 -30.80 -1.24
N TYR A 66 14.72 -31.37 -0.86
CA TYR A 66 14.65 -32.73 -0.30
C TYR A 66 14.22 -33.80 -1.32
N GLY A 67 13.89 -33.42 -2.55
CA GLY A 67 13.43 -34.34 -3.59
C GLY A 67 12.11 -35.06 -3.24
N LEU A 68 11.23 -34.40 -2.48
CA LEU A 68 9.96 -34.96 -2.02
C LEU A 68 8.77 -34.26 -2.68
N PRO A 69 7.66 -34.97 -3.00
CA PRO A 69 6.43 -34.31 -3.41
C PRO A 69 5.87 -33.46 -2.25
N GLU A 70 5.09 -32.42 -2.58
CA GLU A 70 4.55 -31.48 -1.57
C GLU A 70 3.79 -32.19 -0.44
N GLU A 71 3.07 -33.27 -0.73
CA GLU A 71 2.31 -34.05 0.25
C GLU A 71 3.18 -34.75 1.31
N ARG A 72 4.48 -34.90 1.04
CA ARG A 72 5.45 -35.58 1.91
C ARG A 72 6.40 -34.62 2.63
N LEU A 73 6.23 -33.30 2.48
CA LEU A 73 7.10 -32.33 3.15
C LEU A 73 7.04 -32.43 4.68
N GLY A 74 5.95 -32.96 5.24
CA GLY A 74 5.87 -33.26 6.67
C GLY A 74 6.91 -34.25 7.20
N GLU A 75 7.61 -34.99 6.33
CA GLU A 75 8.70 -35.88 6.70
C GLU A 75 10.02 -35.14 7.01
N VAL A 76 10.17 -33.91 6.50
CA VAL A 76 11.42 -33.13 6.61
C VAL A 76 11.24 -31.81 7.35
N LEU A 77 10.00 -31.32 7.48
CA LEU A 77 9.72 -30.11 8.24
C LEU A 77 9.88 -30.34 9.75
N PRO A 78 10.51 -29.41 10.49
CA PRO A 78 10.57 -29.47 11.95
C PRO A 78 9.19 -29.59 12.61
N PRO A 79 9.08 -30.26 13.78
CA PRO A 79 7.80 -30.51 14.44
C PRO A 79 6.98 -29.25 14.76
N ASN A 80 7.64 -28.13 15.05
CA ASN A 80 7.01 -26.84 15.35
C ASN A 80 7.12 -25.84 14.17
N THR A 81 6.88 -26.31 12.96
CA THR A 81 6.88 -25.45 11.76
C THR A 81 5.65 -24.55 11.71
N VAL A 82 5.86 -23.27 11.44
CA VAL A 82 4.80 -22.26 11.24
C VAL A 82 5.00 -21.51 9.92
N LEU A 83 3.89 -21.06 9.33
CA LEU A 83 3.87 -20.26 8.11
C LEU A 83 3.48 -18.83 8.46
N TYR A 84 4.24 -17.85 7.98
CA TYR A 84 3.82 -16.45 7.94
C TYR A 84 3.51 -16.07 6.50
N THR A 85 2.34 -15.51 6.24
CA THR A 85 1.95 -14.98 4.93
C THR A 85 1.41 -13.55 5.06
N THR A 86 1.74 -12.67 4.11
CA THR A 86 1.29 -11.27 4.16
C THR A 86 -0.20 -11.13 3.88
N MET A 87 -0.80 -12.10 3.19
CA MET A 87 -2.21 -12.15 2.81
C MET A 87 -2.77 -13.53 3.12
N GLU A 88 -4.07 -13.62 3.40
CA GLU A 88 -4.74 -14.89 3.64
C GLU A 88 -4.50 -15.91 2.51
N PRO A 89 -4.17 -17.19 2.83
CA PRO A 89 -3.98 -18.21 1.82
C PRO A 89 -5.25 -18.38 0.97
N CYS A 90 -5.11 -18.24 -0.35
CA CYS A 90 -6.26 -18.25 -1.25
C CYS A 90 -7.12 -19.51 -1.11
N ASN A 91 -8.44 -19.32 -1.11
CA ASN A 91 -9.41 -20.40 -1.00
C ASN A 91 -9.80 -21.00 -2.36
N ASP A 92 -9.84 -20.14 -3.40
CA ASP A 92 -10.11 -20.47 -4.80
C ASP A 92 -8.99 -19.93 -5.71
N ARG A 93 -8.91 -20.48 -6.93
CA ARG A 93 -7.98 -20.01 -7.97
C ARG A 93 -8.64 -19.99 -9.34
N LEU A 94 -8.59 -18.86 -10.02
CA LEU A 94 -9.05 -18.71 -11.41
C LEU A 94 -8.34 -19.67 -12.38
N SER A 95 -7.11 -20.09 -12.08
CA SER A 95 -6.39 -21.08 -12.88
C SER A 95 -6.88 -22.52 -12.70
N GLY A 96 -7.79 -22.79 -11.76
CA GLY A 96 -8.23 -24.13 -11.38
C GLY A 96 -7.16 -24.97 -10.67
N ASN A 97 -6.04 -24.34 -10.29
CA ASN A 97 -4.92 -24.97 -9.61
C ASN A 97 -5.22 -25.18 -8.11
N LYS A 98 -4.59 -26.19 -7.49
CA LYS A 98 -4.59 -26.43 -6.04
C LYS A 98 -4.27 -25.15 -5.27
N THR A 99 -5.20 -24.78 -4.40
CA THR A 99 -5.20 -23.51 -3.65
C THR A 99 -4.21 -23.54 -2.50
N CYS A 100 -3.81 -22.38 -1.99
CA CYS A 100 -2.83 -22.33 -0.90
C CYS A 100 -3.39 -22.98 0.37
N ALA A 101 -4.68 -22.76 0.66
CA ALA A 101 -5.39 -23.47 1.72
C ALA A 101 -5.35 -25.00 1.52
N ALA A 102 -5.65 -25.49 0.31
CA ALA A 102 -5.61 -26.93 0.01
C ALA A 102 -4.20 -27.53 0.11
N ARG A 103 -3.14 -26.77 -0.21
CA ARG A 103 -1.74 -27.19 -0.02
C ARG A 103 -1.40 -27.32 1.46
N ILE A 104 -1.76 -26.33 2.27
CA ILE A 104 -1.54 -26.35 3.73
C ILE A 104 -2.27 -27.54 4.36
N VAL A 105 -3.55 -27.75 4.02
CA VAL A 105 -4.35 -28.89 4.50
C VAL A 105 -3.73 -30.22 4.06
N GLY A 106 -3.21 -30.29 2.84
CA GLY A 106 -2.54 -31.48 2.29
C GLY A 106 -1.29 -31.93 3.05
N LEU A 107 -0.70 -31.05 3.86
CA LEU A 107 0.46 -31.35 4.73
C LEU A 107 0.07 -32.05 6.04
N LYS A 108 -1.22 -32.35 6.26
CA LYS A 108 -1.72 -33.16 7.38
C LYS A 108 -1.20 -32.70 8.75
N GLY A 109 -1.16 -31.38 8.96
CA GLY A 109 -0.74 -30.77 10.22
C GLY A 109 0.78 -30.68 10.44
N ALA A 110 1.60 -30.83 9.39
CA ALA A 110 3.03 -30.53 9.49
C ALA A 110 3.30 -29.04 9.77
N ILE A 111 2.48 -28.15 9.22
CA ILE A 111 2.42 -26.74 9.62
C ILE A 111 1.45 -26.64 10.81
N LYS A 112 1.93 -26.16 11.95
CA LYS A 112 1.12 -26.05 13.19
C LYS A 112 0.28 -24.77 13.23
N LYS A 113 0.85 -23.68 12.71
CA LYS A 113 0.21 -22.36 12.73
C LYS A 113 0.44 -21.62 11.43
N VAL A 114 -0.58 -20.89 10.99
CA VAL A 114 -0.50 -19.96 9.86
C VAL A 114 -0.81 -18.56 10.37
N TYR A 115 0.20 -17.71 10.36
CA TYR A 115 0.07 -16.31 10.72
C TYR A 115 -0.23 -15.47 9.48
N VAL A 116 -1.34 -14.73 9.52
CA VAL A 116 -1.86 -13.98 8.37
C VAL A 116 -1.74 -12.47 8.62
N GLY A 117 -1.21 -11.75 7.63
CA GLY A 117 -1.01 -10.30 7.70
C GLY A 117 -2.27 -9.47 7.49
N ILE A 118 -2.96 -9.72 6.38
CA ILE A 118 -4.26 -9.12 6.06
C ILE A 118 -5.17 -10.23 5.55
N ARG A 119 -6.45 -10.14 5.91
CA ARG A 119 -7.49 -11.01 5.34
C ARG A 119 -7.71 -10.69 3.86
N GLU A 120 -8.09 -11.68 3.07
CA GLU A 120 -8.39 -11.44 1.65
C GLU A 120 -9.62 -10.51 1.56
N PRO A 121 -9.53 -9.36 0.86
CA PRO A 121 -10.66 -8.45 0.72
C PRO A 121 -11.83 -9.14 0.01
N SER A 122 -13.06 -8.93 0.49
CA SER A 122 -14.30 -9.53 -0.05
C SER A 122 -14.63 -9.14 -1.50
N THR A 123 -13.78 -8.35 -2.17
CA THR A 123 -13.91 -7.95 -3.58
C THR A 123 -13.64 -9.08 -4.58
N PHE A 124 -12.98 -10.19 -4.21
CA PHE A 124 -12.54 -11.20 -5.18
C PHE A 124 -13.22 -12.58 -5.08
N ILE A 125 -13.78 -12.97 -3.92
CA ILE A 125 -14.40 -14.29 -3.71
C ILE A 125 -15.63 -14.14 -2.80
N ALA A 126 -16.79 -14.63 -3.25
CA ALA A 126 -18.07 -14.51 -2.53
C ALA A 126 -18.18 -15.45 -1.31
N ASN A 127 -17.38 -16.52 -1.25
CA ASN A 127 -17.33 -17.51 -0.16
C ASN A 127 -15.89 -17.70 0.34
N ASN A 128 -15.49 -16.99 1.40
CA ASN A 128 -14.15 -17.09 1.98
C ASN A 128 -14.14 -18.07 3.19
N ASP A 129 -14.25 -19.38 2.94
CA ASP A 129 -14.15 -20.43 3.98
C ASP A 129 -12.71 -20.98 4.17
N GLY A 130 -11.72 -20.32 3.55
CA GLY A 130 -10.32 -20.78 3.54
C GLY A 130 -9.70 -20.92 4.92
N GLN A 131 -9.97 -19.96 5.83
CA GLN A 131 -9.56 -20.05 7.23
C GLN A 131 -10.16 -21.28 7.92
N GLU A 132 -11.47 -21.50 7.77
CA GLU A 132 -12.18 -22.61 8.41
C GLU A 132 -11.63 -23.97 7.95
N ARG A 133 -11.35 -24.11 6.64
CA ARG A 133 -10.76 -25.34 6.07
C ARG A 133 -9.38 -25.64 6.65
N ILE A 134 -8.54 -24.63 6.86
CA ILE A 134 -7.22 -24.79 7.45
C ILE A 134 -7.34 -25.19 8.94
N GLU A 135 -8.25 -24.54 9.68
CA GLU A 135 -8.49 -24.83 11.10
C GLU A 135 -9.08 -26.23 11.34
N GLN A 136 -10.02 -26.67 10.50
CA GLN A 136 -10.58 -28.03 10.54
C GLN A 136 -9.52 -29.12 10.30
N ALA A 137 -8.43 -28.79 9.61
CA ALA A 137 -7.28 -29.69 9.41
C ALA A 137 -6.29 -29.72 10.61
N GLY A 138 -6.63 -29.04 11.71
CA GLY A 138 -5.80 -28.99 12.92
C GLY A 138 -4.67 -27.96 12.88
N VAL A 139 -4.72 -27.02 11.92
CA VAL A 139 -3.73 -25.95 11.76
C VAL A 139 -4.30 -24.65 12.34
N LYS A 140 -3.66 -24.06 13.35
CA LYS A 140 -4.16 -22.82 13.96
C LYS A 140 -3.94 -21.64 13.00
N VAL A 141 -4.99 -20.97 12.56
CA VAL A 141 -4.85 -19.70 11.83
C VAL A 141 -4.85 -18.56 12.84
N VAL A 142 -3.81 -17.72 12.78
CA VAL A 142 -3.68 -16.52 13.60
C VAL A 142 -3.87 -15.32 12.67
N PRO A 143 -5.11 -14.81 12.53
CA PRO A 143 -5.37 -13.64 11.72
C PRO A 143 -4.77 -12.41 12.40
N ASP A 144 -4.39 -11.43 11.57
CA ASP A 144 -3.99 -10.11 12.02
C ASP A 144 -2.87 -10.17 13.07
N LEU A 145 -1.66 -10.48 12.61
CA LEU A 145 -0.46 -10.41 13.46
C LEU A 145 -0.14 -9.00 14.00
N ARG A 146 -0.93 -7.97 13.66
CA ARG A 146 -0.88 -6.69 14.38
C ARG A 146 -1.68 -6.75 15.70
N ARG A 147 -2.45 -7.81 15.94
CA ARG A 147 -3.38 -8.05 17.06
C ARG A 147 -3.02 -9.21 17.99
N GLU A 148 -1.87 -9.89 17.87
CA GLU A 148 -1.48 -10.84 18.93
C GLU A 148 -1.10 -10.09 20.22
N LYS A 149 -2.12 -9.78 21.02
CA LYS A 149 -2.04 -9.73 22.48
C LYS A 149 -1.47 -11.06 22.95
N THR A 150 -0.28 -11.04 23.52
CA THR A 150 0.23 -12.11 24.38
C THR A 150 -0.65 -12.23 25.62
N ASN A 151 -1.77 -12.95 25.50
CA ASN A 151 -2.65 -13.23 26.63
C ASN A 151 -2.10 -14.41 27.43
N SER A 152 -1.44 -14.07 28.54
CA SER A 152 -1.62 -14.66 29.88
C SER A 152 -2.04 -16.13 29.96
N ARG A 153 -1.08 -17.03 30.22
CA ARG A 153 -1.05 -17.96 31.38
C ARG A 153 0.03 -19.03 31.16
N ALA A 154 1.14 -18.85 31.85
CA ALA A 154 2.03 -19.86 32.44
C ALA A 154 3.46 -19.28 32.52
N PHE A 155 3.64 -18.25 33.34
CA PHE A 155 4.91 -18.06 34.02
C PHE A 155 4.59 -17.97 35.49
N GLU A 156 4.84 -19.09 36.17
CA GLU A 156 4.97 -19.13 37.61
C GLU A 156 5.94 -18.05 38.07
N GLU A 157 5.61 -17.43 39.20
CA GLU A 157 6.46 -16.49 39.90
C GLU A 157 7.88 -17.04 40.04
N ARG A 158 8.86 -16.28 39.53
CA ARG A 158 10.19 -16.28 40.12
C ARG A 158 10.45 -14.91 40.72
N PRO A 159 10.79 -14.84 42.01
CA PRO A 159 11.14 -13.59 42.67
C PRO A 159 12.57 -13.19 42.26
N ASP A 160 12.78 -11.88 42.25
CA ASP A 160 14.06 -11.18 42.10
C ASP A 160 14.80 -11.35 40.76
N SER A 161 14.77 -10.27 39.97
CA SER A 161 16.01 -9.59 39.57
C SER A 161 15.75 -8.26 38.86
N THR A 162 16.14 -7.19 39.57
CA THR A 162 16.88 -6.02 39.08
C THR A 162 16.19 -4.95 38.21
N GLU A 163 16.03 -3.79 38.87
CA GLU A 163 16.28 -2.43 38.39
C GLU A 163 15.48 -1.90 37.19
N TYR A 164 14.35 -1.26 37.51
CA TYR A 164 13.81 -0.16 36.71
C TYR A 164 14.82 1.00 36.65
N LEU A 165 15.45 1.20 35.49
CA LEU A 165 16.25 2.41 35.23
C LEU A 165 15.30 3.61 35.09
N ARG A 166 15.35 4.51 36.09
CA ARG A 166 14.52 5.72 36.16
C ARG A 166 14.91 6.73 35.07
N PHE A 167 14.02 6.96 34.12
CA PHE A 167 14.05 8.14 33.25
C PHE A 167 12.62 8.68 33.08
N GLY A 168 12.28 9.77 33.80
CA GLY A 168 10.93 10.35 33.77
C GLY A 168 9.87 9.46 34.43
N THR A 169 8.70 10.01 34.75
CA THR A 169 7.72 9.41 35.67
C THR A 169 6.93 8.20 35.14
N THR A 170 7.28 7.63 33.98
CA THR A 170 6.56 6.47 33.41
C THR A 170 7.39 5.20 33.37
N ASN A 171 6.77 4.10 33.82
CA ASN A 171 7.29 2.75 33.65
C ASN A 171 7.05 2.30 32.20
N LEU A 172 8.04 2.52 31.32
CA LEU A 172 8.05 1.94 29.97
C LEU A 172 8.28 0.44 30.04
N ASP A 173 7.55 -0.31 29.22
CA ASP A 173 7.76 -1.75 29.07
C ASP A 173 9.24 -2.03 28.70
N PRO A 174 9.96 -2.88 29.45
CA PRO A 174 11.34 -3.26 29.17
C PRO A 174 11.57 -3.80 27.75
N ALA A 175 10.56 -4.43 27.13
CA ALA A 175 10.63 -4.90 25.75
C ALA A 175 10.70 -3.74 24.76
N VAL A 176 9.99 -2.63 25.02
CA VAL A 176 10.07 -1.42 24.21
C VAL A 176 11.44 -0.78 24.35
N LEU A 177 11.97 -0.69 25.58
CA LEU A 177 13.31 -0.18 25.84
C LEU A 177 14.40 -0.95 25.09
N LYS A 178 14.30 -2.28 25.02
CA LYS A 178 15.24 -3.15 24.29
C LYS A 178 15.30 -2.88 22.78
N HIS A 179 14.23 -2.32 22.21
CA HIS A 179 14.13 -2.02 20.79
C HIS A 179 14.41 -0.55 20.44
N LEU A 180 14.55 0.33 21.44
CA LEU A 180 15.00 1.69 21.21
C LEU A 180 16.50 1.68 20.91
N PRO A 181 16.96 2.44 19.89
CA PRO A 181 18.39 2.54 19.61
C PRO A 181 19.18 3.05 20.81
N PRO A 182 20.47 2.65 20.92
CA PRO A 182 21.34 3.13 21.98
C PRO A 182 21.29 4.66 22.06
N LYS A 183 21.13 5.20 23.28
CA LYS A 183 21.10 6.64 23.61
C LYS A 183 19.84 7.44 23.20
N CYS A 184 18.76 6.80 22.75
CA CYS A 184 17.48 7.50 22.57
C CYS A 184 16.99 8.13 23.90
N LYS A 185 16.67 9.43 23.88
CA LYS A 185 16.10 10.15 25.03
C LYS A 185 14.57 10.10 24.96
N VAL A 186 13.94 9.46 25.94
CA VAL A 186 12.48 9.37 26.06
C VAL A 186 11.96 10.39 27.08
N VAL A 187 10.89 11.10 26.73
CA VAL A 187 10.22 12.09 27.59
C VAL A 187 8.76 11.67 27.82
N SER A 188 8.33 11.60 29.09
CA SER A 188 6.96 11.27 29.48
C SER A 188 6.00 12.44 29.26
N THR A 189 4.76 12.13 28.87
CA THR A 189 3.67 13.11 28.65
C THR A 189 2.39 12.73 29.38
N GLU A 190 2.49 12.15 30.59
CA GLU A 190 1.34 11.73 31.40
C GLU A 190 0.29 12.84 31.56
N ALA A 191 -0.74 12.76 30.71
CA ALA A 191 -2.06 13.38 30.78
C ALA A 191 -2.83 13.25 29.44
N HIS A 192 -2.18 12.89 28.32
CA HIS A 192 -2.75 13.15 26.98
C HIS A 192 -2.87 11.96 26.01
N GLY A 193 -2.48 10.73 26.41
CA GLY A 193 -2.46 9.57 25.50
C GLY A 193 -1.16 9.27 24.73
N PRO A 194 -0.17 10.19 24.56
CA PRO A 194 1.18 9.81 24.20
C PRO A 194 1.95 9.25 25.39
N ILE A 195 2.75 8.24 25.10
CA ILE A 195 3.68 7.59 26.02
C ILE A 195 5.06 8.28 25.91
N ALA A 196 5.53 8.59 24.69
CA ALA A 196 6.85 9.14 24.43
C ALA A 196 7.01 9.69 23.00
N TRP A 197 8.01 10.54 22.75
CA TRP A 197 8.44 10.96 21.41
C TRP A 197 9.92 11.38 21.41
N GLY A 198 10.55 11.44 20.24
CA GLY A 198 11.97 11.83 20.14
C GLY A 198 12.55 11.74 18.73
N LYS A 199 13.87 11.93 18.61
CA LYS A 199 14.64 11.77 17.38
C LYS A 199 15.64 10.63 17.52
N PHE A 200 15.90 9.91 16.44
CA PHE A 200 16.93 8.87 16.42
C PHE A 200 18.32 9.49 16.31
N GLU A 201 19.25 9.12 17.20
CA GLU A 201 20.63 9.63 17.13
C GLU A 201 21.39 9.05 15.93
N SER A 202 21.15 7.78 15.60
CA SER A 202 21.87 7.06 14.55
C SER A 202 21.23 7.17 13.15
N VAL A 203 20.06 7.80 13.03
CA VAL A 203 19.34 7.93 11.76
C VAL A 203 18.96 9.38 11.55
N VAL A 204 19.63 10.01 10.59
CA VAL A 204 19.44 11.43 10.23
C VAL A 204 17.98 11.68 9.85
N ASP A 205 17.45 12.82 10.28
CA ASP A 205 16.08 13.30 9.99
C ASP A 205 14.93 12.33 10.32
N THR A 206 15.15 11.41 11.25
CA THR A 206 14.11 10.46 11.67
C THR A 206 13.66 10.72 13.10
N ALA A 207 12.34 10.82 13.29
CA ALA A 207 11.70 11.00 14.59
C ALA A 207 10.73 9.85 14.91
N PHE A 208 10.37 9.68 16.17
CA PHE A 208 9.38 8.70 16.63
C PHE A 208 8.35 9.34 17.56
N PHE A 209 7.17 8.71 17.59
CA PHE A 209 6.07 8.98 18.50
C PHE A 209 5.51 7.66 18.98
N LEU A 210 5.28 7.53 20.29
CA LEU A 210 4.76 6.34 20.97
C LEU A 210 3.51 6.75 21.74
N CYS A 211 2.43 5.99 21.57
CA CYS A 211 1.17 6.16 22.26
C CYS A 211 0.58 4.81 22.64
N GLU A 212 -0.48 4.82 23.45
CA GLU A 212 -1.21 3.60 23.78
C GLU A 212 -1.74 2.93 22.51
N PHE A 213 -1.50 1.62 22.39
CA PHE A 213 -2.05 0.83 21.31
C PHE A 213 -3.54 0.57 21.56
N ARG A 214 -4.39 1.00 20.62
CA ARG A 214 -5.84 0.77 20.65
C ARG A 214 -6.20 -0.22 19.55
N GLU A 215 -6.86 -1.31 19.91
CA GLU A 215 -7.47 -2.21 18.92
C GLU A 215 -8.67 -1.51 18.28
N MET A 216 -8.57 -1.22 16.99
CA MET A 216 -9.63 -0.62 16.19
C MET A 216 -10.26 -1.68 15.29
N THR A 217 -11.56 -1.58 15.05
CA THR A 217 -12.31 -2.36 14.05
C THR A 217 -12.46 -1.55 12.76
N ASP A 218 -12.76 -2.21 11.64
CA ASP A 218 -13.06 -1.51 10.37
C ASP A 218 -14.46 -0.89 10.36
N ASP A 219 -15.30 -1.27 11.32
CA ASP A 219 -16.65 -0.73 11.48
C ASP A 219 -16.62 0.73 11.94
N MET A 220 -17.58 1.51 11.42
CA MET A 220 -17.84 2.85 11.93
C MET A 220 -18.28 2.78 13.40
N PRO A 221 -17.84 3.73 14.24
CA PRO A 221 -18.30 3.76 15.62
C PRO A 221 -19.82 3.98 15.64
N GLU A 222 -20.48 3.38 16.63
CA GLU A 222 -21.92 3.54 16.81
C GLU A 222 -22.26 5.06 16.91
N PRO A 223 -23.17 5.58 16.05
CA PRO A 223 -23.38 7.01 15.90
C PRO A 223 -23.67 7.76 17.20
N GLU A 224 -24.52 7.21 18.08
CA GLU A 224 -24.90 7.87 19.33
C GLU A 224 -23.69 7.97 20.28
N LYS A 225 -22.95 6.88 20.47
CA LYS A 225 -21.73 6.87 21.31
C LYS A 225 -20.66 7.80 20.78
N PHE A 226 -20.43 7.82 19.47
CA PHE A 226 -19.46 8.72 18.85
C PHE A 226 -19.88 10.18 19.02
N ALA A 227 -21.12 10.52 18.65
CA ALA A 227 -21.64 11.88 18.76
C ALA A 227 -21.66 12.37 20.21
N ALA A 228 -22.02 11.51 21.18
CA ALA A 228 -21.96 11.83 22.60
C ALA A 228 -20.54 12.13 23.09
N SER A 229 -19.57 11.30 22.67
CA SER A 229 -18.16 11.49 23.03
C SER A 229 -17.58 12.78 22.43
N LEU A 230 -17.87 13.05 21.16
CA LEU A 230 -17.44 14.27 20.46
C LEU A 230 -18.09 15.52 21.05
N SER A 231 -19.39 15.47 21.35
CA SER A 231 -20.11 16.56 22.02
C SER A 231 -19.50 16.87 23.39
N LYS A 232 -19.17 15.85 24.18
CA LYS A 232 -18.49 16.01 25.46
C LYS A 232 -17.11 16.65 25.32
N LEU A 233 -16.34 16.29 24.28
CA LEU A 233 -15.06 16.93 23.98
C LEU A 233 -15.26 18.42 23.69
N HIS A 234 -16.18 18.77 22.80
CA HIS A 234 -16.45 20.17 22.44
C HIS A 234 -16.94 21.01 23.63
N GLN A 235 -17.82 20.46 24.47
CA GLN A 235 -18.37 21.17 25.62
C GLN A 235 -17.37 21.34 26.78
N LYS A 236 -16.43 20.40 26.93
CA LYS A 236 -15.41 20.45 28.01
C LYS A 236 -14.13 21.16 27.62
N SER A 237 -13.87 21.32 26.32
CA SER A 237 -12.67 22.00 25.84
C SER A 237 -12.86 23.50 25.96
N VAL A 238 -12.00 24.15 26.74
CA VAL A 238 -11.99 25.59 26.92
C VAL A 238 -10.62 26.11 26.49
N SER A 239 -10.62 27.16 25.67
CA SER A 239 -9.37 27.84 25.30
C SER A 239 -8.70 28.41 26.57
N PRO A 240 -7.40 28.16 26.80
CA PRO A 240 -6.73 28.59 28.02
C PRO A 240 -6.69 30.11 28.22
N ASN A 241 -6.90 30.88 27.14
CA ASN A 241 -6.89 32.34 27.14
C ASN A 241 -8.17 32.95 26.54
N GLY A 242 -9.19 32.14 26.26
CA GLY A 242 -10.46 32.58 25.66
C GLY A 242 -10.38 32.98 24.18
N LYS A 243 -9.24 32.82 23.51
CA LYS A 243 -9.02 33.14 22.09
C LYS A 243 -9.08 31.89 21.20
N PHE A 244 -9.21 32.09 19.89
CA PHE A 244 -9.10 31.04 18.88
C PHE A 244 -7.63 30.85 18.48
N GLY A 245 -7.12 29.62 18.54
CA GLY A 245 -5.73 29.31 18.24
C GLY A 245 -5.24 28.07 18.98
N PHE A 246 -3.93 27.84 18.96
CA PHE A 246 -3.27 26.78 19.69
C PHE A 246 -1.84 27.18 20.08
N GLU A 247 -1.35 26.64 21.19
CA GLU A 247 -0.07 27.06 21.79
C GLU A 247 1.14 26.72 20.91
N VAL A 248 1.06 25.61 20.17
CA VAL A 248 2.15 25.12 19.33
C VAL A 248 1.68 24.92 17.89
N PRO A 249 2.53 25.16 16.88
CA PRO A 249 2.22 24.83 15.49
C PRO A 249 1.79 23.38 15.35
N THR A 250 0.60 23.16 14.80
CA THR A 250 0.09 21.85 14.44
C THR A 250 0.20 21.66 12.92
N TYR A 251 0.07 20.42 12.46
CA TYR A 251 0.25 20.07 11.05
C TYR A 251 -0.94 19.28 10.52
N ALA A 252 -1.33 19.55 9.28
CA ALA A 252 -2.26 18.75 8.49
C ALA A 252 -1.45 18.04 7.40
N GLY A 253 -1.17 16.75 7.59
CA GLY A 253 -0.13 16.08 6.80
C GLY A 253 1.24 16.71 7.06
N ASN A 254 1.92 17.15 6.00
CA ASN A 254 3.20 17.88 6.09
C ASN A 254 3.05 19.41 6.08
N LEU A 255 1.83 19.94 6.03
CA LEU A 255 1.57 21.38 5.95
C LEU A 255 1.34 22.00 7.33
N PRO A 256 2.09 23.06 7.71
CA PRO A 256 1.88 23.74 8.99
C PRO A 256 0.56 24.52 8.97
N GLN A 257 -0.22 24.38 10.04
CA GLN A 257 -1.48 25.11 10.23
C GLN A 257 -1.23 26.48 10.88
N TYR A 258 -2.07 27.47 10.54
CA TYR A 258 -2.10 28.73 11.27
C TYR A 258 -2.75 28.51 12.64
N VAL A 259 -2.01 28.78 13.71
CA VAL A 259 -2.47 28.54 15.09
C VAL A 259 -2.36 29.76 16.01
N SER A 260 -1.91 30.92 15.50
CA SER A 260 -1.75 32.10 16.35
C SER A 260 -3.08 32.56 16.93
N TRP A 261 -3.02 33.08 18.16
CA TRP A 261 -4.19 33.45 18.95
C TRP A 261 -4.90 34.70 18.41
N GLU A 262 -6.23 34.59 18.23
CA GLU A 262 -7.09 35.70 17.78
C GLU A 262 -8.38 35.77 18.60
N ASP A 263 -8.90 36.97 18.83
CA ASP A 263 -10.15 37.18 19.58
C ASP A 263 -11.43 36.85 18.77
N SER A 264 -11.37 36.93 17.44
CA SER A 264 -12.50 36.67 16.54
C SER A 264 -12.26 35.41 15.71
N TRP A 265 -13.29 34.57 15.63
CA TRP A 265 -13.28 33.37 14.80
C TRP A 265 -13.12 33.72 13.32
N GLU A 266 -13.83 34.74 12.84
CA GLU A 266 -13.79 35.19 11.46
C GLU A 266 -12.37 35.66 11.08
N VAL A 267 -11.70 36.36 11.99
CA VAL A 267 -10.30 36.79 11.80
C VAL A 267 -9.36 35.58 11.77
N PHE A 268 -9.48 34.67 12.75
CA PHE A 268 -8.69 33.44 12.80
C PHE A 268 -8.85 32.60 11.53
N PHE A 269 -10.10 32.33 11.15
CA PHE A 269 -10.42 31.52 9.99
C PHE A 269 -9.93 32.16 8.68
N THR A 270 -10.10 33.48 8.53
CA THR A 270 -9.58 34.21 7.36
C THR A 270 -8.07 34.10 7.26
N LYS A 271 -7.34 34.26 8.37
CA LYS A 271 -5.87 34.11 8.39
C LYS A 271 -5.43 32.68 8.14
N SER A 272 -6.14 31.70 8.70
CA SER A 272 -5.90 30.27 8.48
C SER A 272 -6.13 29.86 7.02
N LEU A 273 -7.23 30.30 6.41
CA LEU A 273 -7.51 30.06 5.00
C LEU A 273 -6.49 30.74 4.08
N LYS A 274 -6.09 31.98 4.38
CA LYS A 274 -5.01 32.67 3.65
C LYS A 274 -3.69 31.89 3.74
N ASN A 275 -3.32 31.41 4.92
CA ASN A 275 -2.12 30.57 5.11
C ASN A 275 -2.21 29.27 4.29
N ALA A 276 -3.36 28.59 4.31
CA ALA A 276 -3.57 27.39 3.50
C ALA A 276 -3.47 27.69 1.99
N LEU A 277 -4.06 28.78 1.52
CA LEU A 277 -3.96 29.23 0.12
C LEU A 277 -2.55 29.65 -0.27
N ASP A 278 -1.79 30.30 0.62
CA ASP A 278 -0.41 30.68 0.36
C ASP A 278 0.51 29.46 0.34
N LEU A 279 0.31 28.48 1.21
CA LEU A 279 1.00 27.19 1.14
C LEU A 279 0.64 26.45 -0.14
N PHE A 280 -0.63 26.41 -0.52
CA PHE A 280 -1.08 25.87 -1.80
C PHE A 280 -0.41 26.57 -2.98
N LYS A 281 -0.30 27.91 -2.97
CA LYS A 281 0.42 28.71 -3.97
C LYS A 281 1.95 28.59 -3.92
N ARG A 282 2.51 28.01 -2.87
CA ARG A 282 3.96 27.73 -2.74
C ARG A 282 4.29 26.30 -3.18
N THR A 283 3.34 25.37 -3.04
CA THR A 283 3.42 24.01 -3.59
C THR A 283 2.94 23.92 -5.03
N SER A 284 2.08 24.85 -5.45
CA SER A 284 1.88 25.25 -6.84
C SER A 284 2.97 26.26 -7.17
N ILE A 285 3.47 26.33 -8.41
CA ILE A 285 4.37 27.43 -8.77
C ILE A 285 3.54 28.74 -8.79
N PRO A 286 4.01 29.86 -8.20
CA PRO A 286 3.28 31.11 -8.22
C PRO A 286 3.11 31.61 -9.66
N GLY A 287 1.88 31.78 -10.14
CA GLY A 287 1.62 32.48 -11.41
C GLY A 287 0.34 32.12 -12.15
N GLY A 288 -0.30 30.98 -11.86
CA GLY A 288 -1.38 30.48 -12.74
C GLY A 288 -0.85 30.01 -14.10
N GLU A 289 0.48 29.91 -14.23
CA GLU A 289 1.16 29.37 -15.38
C GLU A 289 1.00 27.84 -15.42
N PRO A 290 0.76 27.25 -16.61
CA PRO A 290 0.63 25.80 -16.74
C PRO A 290 1.93 25.09 -16.39
N LEU A 291 1.82 23.92 -15.75
CA LEU A 291 2.94 23.04 -15.41
C LEU A 291 2.79 21.68 -16.06
N VAL A 292 3.89 21.16 -16.60
CA VAL A 292 3.98 19.84 -17.21
C VAL A 292 4.81 18.93 -16.28
N PHE A 293 4.24 17.79 -15.89
CA PHE A 293 4.88 16.75 -15.07
C PHE A 293 4.99 15.44 -15.85
N ASP A 294 5.81 14.50 -15.37
CA ASP A 294 6.00 13.16 -15.96
C ASP A 294 6.33 13.16 -17.46
N ALA A 295 7.15 14.13 -17.87
CA ALA A 295 7.48 14.33 -19.27
C ALA A 295 8.31 13.18 -19.85
N CYS A 296 7.83 12.59 -20.94
CA CYS A 296 8.57 11.63 -21.76
C CYS A 296 9.34 12.35 -22.88
N CYS A 297 10.29 13.21 -22.53
CA CYS A 297 10.91 14.16 -23.47
C CYS A 297 11.75 13.48 -24.56
N PHE A 298 11.60 13.94 -25.81
CA PHE A 298 12.52 13.74 -26.91
C PHE A 298 12.30 14.81 -27.99
N TYR A 299 13.29 15.02 -28.87
CA TYR A 299 13.14 15.95 -30.00
C TYR A 299 12.28 15.32 -31.09
N ALA A 300 11.18 15.99 -31.45
CA ALA A 300 10.21 15.51 -32.43
C ALA A 300 9.61 16.68 -33.22
N HIS A 301 8.75 16.35 -34.19
CA HIS A 301 7.88 17.34 -34.82
C HIS A 301 6.94 17.95 -33.77
N HIS A 302 6.78 19.28 -33.73
CA HIS A 302 6.07 19.97 -32.63
C HIS A 302 4.61 19.53 -32.49
N GLU A 303 3.92 19.24 -33.60
CA GLU A 303 2.54 18.73 -33.59
C GLU A 303 2.40 17.31 -33.00
N TYR A 304 3.52 16.61 -32.73
CA TYR A 304 3.51 15.30 -32.08
C TYR A 304 2.84 15.35 -30.70
N GLU A 305 2.99 16.46 -29.98
CA GLU A 305 2.42 16.67 -28.65
C GLU A 305 0.89 16.57 -28.67
N PHE A 306 0.25 17.01 -29.76
CA PHE A 306 -1.20 16.91 -29.92
C PHE A 306 -1.69 15.46 -29.93
N GLY A 307 -0.83 14.50 -30.31
CA GLY A 307 -1.16 13.08 -30.23
C GLY A 307 -1.55 12.65 -28.82
N GLN A 308 -0.94 13.24 -27.78
CA GLN A 308 -1.30 13.02 -26.38
C GLN A 308 -2.53 13.82 -25.95
N TRP A 309 -2.89 14.91 -26.64
CA TRP A 309 -4.04 15.73 -26.29
C TRP A 309 -5.35 15.15 -26.80
N MET A 310 -5.32 14.48 -27.95
CA MET A 310 -6.50 13.96 -28.65
C MET A 310 -7.28 12.85 -27.92
N PRO A 311 -6.67 11.95 -27.11
CA PRO A 311 -7.43 10.97 -26.33
C PRO A 311 -8.38 11.66 -25.33
N ALA A 312 -9.67 11.29 -25.35
CA ALA A 312 -10.71 11.91 -24.54
C ALA A 312 -10.43 11.87 -23.03
N CYS A 313 -9.67 10.88 -22.55
CA CYS A 313 -9.27 10.78 -21.15
C CYS A 313 -8.37 11.94 -20.69
N ASN A 314 -7.67 12.62 -21.61
CA ASN A 314 -6.73 13.70 -21.30
C ASN A 314 -7.39 15.09 -21.28
N ARG A 315 -8.67 15.19 -21.65
CA ARG A 315 -9.53 16.38 -21.48
C ARG A 315 -9.02 17.67 -22.16
N PHE A 316 -8.16 17.55 -23.16
CA PHE A 316 -7.86 18.66 -24.06
C PHE A 316 -8.92 18.67 -25.16
N ASP A 317 -9.65 19.78 -25.27
CA ASP A 317 -10.59 20.01 -26.37
C ASP A 317 -9.92 20.74 -27.54
N THR A 318 -10.66 20.94 -28.63
CA THR A 318 -10.15 21.58 -29.85
C THR A 318 -9.68 23.01 -29.61
N ASN A 319 -10.21 23.71 -28.59
CA ASN A 319 -9.82 25.08 -28.27
C ASN A 319 -8.36 25.18 -27.81
N TYR A 320 -7.77 24.14 -27.21
CA TYR A 320 -6.34 24.14 -26.89
C TYR A 320 -5.45 24.09 -28.15
N ILE A 321 -5.83 23.28 -29.14
CA ILE A 321 -5.10 23.16 -30.41
C ILE A 321 -5.26 24.45 -31.21
N GLU A 322 -6.47 24.98 -31.31
CA GLU A 322 -6.74 26.28 -31.96
C GLU A 322 -5.94 27.41 -31.31
N LYS A 323 -5.87 27.43 -29.97
CA LYS A 323 -5.10 28.43 -29.24
C LYS A 323 -3.61 28.27 -29.45
N TYR A 324 -3.08 27.04 -29.44
CA TYR A 324 -1.67 26.78 -29.79
C TYR A 324 -1.37 27.26 -31.21
N ASN A 325 -2.24 26.92 -32.18
CA ASN A 325 -2.07 27.29 -33.58
C ASN A 325 -2.15 28.80 -33.82
N SER A 326 -2.71 29.58 -32.88
CA SER A 326 -2.63 31.05 -32.90
C SER A 326 -1.23 31.60 -32.59
N PHE A 327 -0.36 30.80 -31.98
CA PHE A 327 1.04 31.14 -31.68
C PHE A 327 2.03 30.51 -32.66
N VAL A 328 1.76 29.27 -33.09
CA VAL A 328 2.63 28.50 -34.00
C VAL A 328 1.80 28.04 -35.20
N PRO A 329 2.11 28.47 -36.44
CA PRO A 329 1.37 28.04 -37.61
C PRO A 329 1.40 26.52 -37.79
N VAL A 330 0.30 25.99 -38.34
CA VAL A 330 0.22 24.59 -38.77
C VAL A 330 1.35 24.29 -39.76
N SER A 331 2.02 23.15 -39.58
CA SER A 331 3.11 22.75 -40.47
C SER A 331 2.58 22.48 -41.88
N ALA A 332 3.35 22.90 -42.89
CA ALA A 332 3.03 22.57 -44.27
C ALA A 332 3.27 21.06 -44.56
N PRO A 333 2.44 20.42 -45.40
CA PRO A 333 1.22 20.97 -46.00
C PRO A 333 0.05 20.98 -44.99
N GLU A 334 -0.72 22.06 -44.95
CA GLU A 334 -1.80 22.23 -43.96
C GLU A 334 -2.95 21.24 -44.17
N VAL A 335 -3.18 20.81 -45.41
CA VAL A 335 -4.21 19.81 -45.76
C VAL A 335 -3.98 18.47 -45.03
N ASP A 336 -2.73 18.15 -44.68
CA ASP A 336 -2.37 16.91 -44.00
C ASP A 336 -2.44 17.04 -42.46
N PHE A 337 -2.76 18.21 -41.91
CA PHE A 337 -2.72 18.45 -40.46
C PHE A 337 -3.52 17.41 -39.69
N GLN A 338 -4.78 17.19 -40.06
CA GLN A 338 -5.62 16.20 -39.39
C GLN A 338 -5.08 14.77 -39.53
N GLY A 339 -4.48 14.44 -40.69
CA GLY A 339 -3.81 13.17 -40.91
C GLY A 339 -2.63 12.97 -39.97
N ARG A 340 -1.80 14.01 -39.78
CA ARG A 340 -0.67 13.99 -38.84
C ARG A 340 -1.13 13.83 -37.40
N LEU A 341 -2.20 14.52 -36.97
CA LEU A 341 -2.76 14.35 -35.63
C LEU A 341 -3.26 12.92 -35.40
N ASN A 342 -3.96 12.34 -36.37
CA ASN A 342 -4.42 10.95 -36.30
C ASN A 342 -3.24 9.97 -36.23
N LEU A 343 -2.18 10.23 -37.01
CA LEU A 343 -0.95 9.43 -37.00
C LEU A 343 -0.20 9.52 -35.67
N TYR A 344 -0.06 10.71 -35.08
CA TYR A 344 0.60 10.89 -33.78
C TYR A 344 -0.24 10.30 -32.65
N ARG A 345 -1.55 10.52 -32.66
CA ARG A 345 -2.49 9.91 -31.73
C ARG A 345 -2.39 8.38 -31.76
N LEU A 346 -2.22 7.78 -32.94
CA LEU A 346 -2.12 6.33 -33.08
C LEU A 346 -0.99 5.74 -32.21
N ARG A 347 0.15 6.44 -32.05
CA ARG A 347 1.22 6.02 -31.14
C ARG A 347 0.72 5.93 -29.70
N PHE A 348 0.03 6.97 -29.23
CA PHE A 348 -0.46 7.05 -27.86
C PHE A 348 -1.61 6.08 -27.61
N ASP A 349 -2.58 6.00 -28.51
CA ASP A 349 -3.68 5.04 -28.43
C ASP A 349 -3.16 3.60 -28.43
N THR A 350 -2.13 3.28 -29.24
CA THR A 350 -1.48 1.97 -29.24
C THR A 350 -0.77 1.69 -27.91
N HIS A 351 -0.10 2.67 -27.33
CA HIS A 351 0.55 2.54 -26.03
C HIS A 351 -0.51 2.25 -24.94
N VAL A 352 -1.59 3.02 -24.93
CA VAL A 352 -2.70 2.85 -23.97
C VAL A 352 -3.38 1.49 -24.17
N ALA A 353 -3.65 1.07 -25.41
CA ALA A 353 -4.22 -0.24 -25.71
C ALA A 353 -3.28 -1.41 -25.31
N ALA A 354 -1.96 -1.20 -25.37
CA ALA A 354 -0.98 -2.18 -24.90
C ALA A 354 -0.94 -2.28 -23.36
N LEU A 355 -1.09 -1.14 -22.65
CA LEU A 355 -1.18 -1.10 -21.19
C LEU A 355 -2.50 -1.71 -20.67
N PHE A 356 -3.60 -1.50 -21.39
CA PHE A 356 -4.94 -1.97 -21.03
C PHE A 356 -5.44 -3.02 -22.02
N HIS A 357 -4.68 -4.11 -22.18
CA HIS A 357 -4.91 -5.11 -23.22
C HIS A 357 -6.25 -5.86 -23.10
N GLU A 358 -6.93 -5.83 -21.96
CA GLU A 358 -8.26 -6.44 -21.76
C GLU A 358 -9.40 -5.54 -22.26
N ASN A 359 -9.14 -4.26 -22.50
CA ASN A 359 -10.12 -3.32 -23.01
C ASN A 359 -10.15 -3.36 -24.54
N GLU A 360 -11.05 -4.20 -25.06
CA GLU A 360 -11.24 -4.37 -26.51
C GLU A 360 -11.64 -3.07 -27.22
N THR A 361 -12.32 -2.14 -26.52
CA THR A 361 -12.69 -0.84 -27.09
C THR A 361 -11.46 0.00 -27.45
N LEU A 362 -10.39 -0.03 -26.64
CA LEU A 362 -9.15 0.68 -26.95
C LEU A 362 -8.45 0.08 -28.17
N ARG A 363 -8.45 -1.25 -28.31
CA ARG A 363 -7.94 -1.91 -29.51
C ARG A 363 -8.76 -1.56 -30.74
N GLN A 364 -10.08 -1.54 -30.62
CA GLN A 364 -10.97 -1.18 -31.72
C GLN A 364 -10.73 0.27 -32.16
N GLN A 365 -10.54 1.20 -31.22
CA GLN A 365 -10.18 2.59 -31.52
C GLN A 365 -8.87 2.70 -32.31
N VAL A 366 -7.83 1.96 -31.91
CA VAL A 366 -6.56 1.89 -32.64
C VAL A 366 -6.79 1.39 -34.07
N VAL A 367 -7.53 0.29 -34.23
CA VAL A 367 -7.85 -0.30 -35.55
C VAL A 367 -8.66 0.67 -36.41
N ASP A 368 -9.62 1.39 -35.85
CA ASP A 368 -10.45 2.35 -36.58
C ASP A 368 -9.64 3.55 -37.07
N VAL A 369 -8.72 4.06 -36.24
CA VAL A 369 -7.77 5.11 -36.64
C VAL A 369 -6.83 4.59 -37.74
N MET A 370 -6.31 3.36 -37.62
CA MET A 370 -5.47 2.75 -38.68
C MET A 370 -6.23 2.62 -40.00
N ARG A 371 -7.47 2.11 -39.97
CA ARG A 371 -8.33 1.98 -41.16
C ARG A 371 -8.56 3.34 -41.81
N LYS A 372 -8.92 4.35 -41.02
CA LYS A 372 -9.11 5.72 -41.52
C LYS A 372 -7.87 6.26 -42.22
N LEU A 373 -6.68 6.08 -41.61
CA LEU A 373 -5.42 6.51 -42.22
C LEU A 373 -5.12 5.77 -43.53
N VAL A 374 -5.39 4.45 -43.59
CA VAL A 374 -5.23 3.66 -44.82
C VAL A 374 -6.23 4.07 -45.90
N ASP A 375 -7.47 4.35 -45.54
CA ASP A 375 -8.50 4.79 -46.50
C ASP A 375 -8.19 6.17 -47.10
N GLU A 376 -7.71 7.10 -46.26
CA GLU A 376 -7.39 8.48 -46.67
C GLU A 376 -6.05 8.58 -47.41
N TYR A 377 -5.01 7.87 -46.96
CA TYR A 377 -3.63 8.05 -47.44
C TYR A 377 -2.98 6.78 -48.03
N GLY A 378 -3.56 5.60 -47.80
CA GLY A 378 -2.97 4.30 -48.16
C GLY A 378 -3.06 3.92 -49.64
N LYS A 379 -3.73 4.72 -50.48
CA LYS A 379 -3.84 4.50 -51.93
C LYS A 379 -2.77 5.24 -52.76
N ALA A 380 -1.80 5.88 -52.11
CA ALA A 380 -0.66 6.48 -52.79
C ALA A 380 0.43 5.42 -53.05
N ASN A 381 0.22 4.64 -54.11
CA ASN A 381 1.24 4.06 -55.01
C ASN A 381 0.56 3.47 -56.25
#